data_AF-A0A7Z0D2M5-F1
#
_entry.id   AF-A0A7Z0D2M5-F1
#
_cell.length_a   1.000
_cell.length_b   1.000
_cell.length_c   1.000
_cell.angle_alpha   90.00
_cell.angle_beta   90.00
_cell.angle_gamma   90.00
#
_symmetry.space_group_name_H-M   'P 1'
#
loop_
_entity.id
_entity.type
_entity.pdbx_description
1 polymer ?
#
loop_
_entity_poly.entity_id
_entity_poly.type
_entity_poly.pdbx_seq_one_letter_code
_entity_poly.pdbx_strand_id
1 'polypeptide(L)'
;MTRIIAGRFGGLTLRTPAGTSTRPTGERVREALFSALDHAGLLDGARVLDLYAGSGALGLEALSRGAAAVTLVDKADAAVKTIRANAAAAGRAIGSGEAISSVKSAADAFLGRAEEQFDVVLIDPPYAVGERELARTLELVRSRLDDDGIVVVERATRSSEPSWPEGLTGTRSRKYGDTTLWWADAATPEPAGPASDAEVASFARRLGLPGLFDVHTHFMPTRVLDKVWRYFETNTRFDWPITYRQDEDERVRRLRDLGVRRFTAMLYPHKPDMAHWLNRWGADFAARTPDCLHTATFFPEPGNDEYVREALGAGARVFKAHVQVGGYDPSDRLLDGVWAQLEDAGVPTVIHCGSGPNPGKFTGPEPIRAVLRRHPRLRLIIAHLGMPEYEDFAALAEGHDGVYLDTTMNFTDFTEKLMPMPDELLPRLAALQDKILLGSDFPNIPYPYAHQIDALTRLGFGDEWLRAVLWHNAAGLFAEY
;
A
#
# COMPACT_ATOMS: atom_id res chain seq x y z
N MET A 1 -19.12 25.37 -37.83
CA MET A 1 -20.29 25.53 -36.95
C MET A 1 -20.31 24.34 -36.01
N THR A 2 -20.61 24.55 -34.74
CA THR A 2 -20.70 23.48 -33.74
C THR A 2 -22.16 23.06 -33.59
N ARG A 3 -22.46 21.78 -33.42
CA ARG A 3 -23.81 21.26 -33.13
C ARG A 3 -23.77 20.22 -32.02
N ILE A 4 -24.91 19.98 -31.39
CA ILE A 4 -25.15 18.80 -30.53
C ILE A 4 -25.18 17.56 -31.43
N ILE A 5 -24.52 16.49 -31.02
CA ILE A 5 -24.27 15.32 -31.85
C ILE A 5 -25.41 14.31 -31.70
N ALA A 6 -25.75 13.95 -30.46
CA ALA A 6 -26.79 12.96 -30.18
C ALA A 6 -27.71 13.38 -29.02
N GLY A 7 -28.66 12.51 -28.68
CA GLY A 7 -29.60 12.72 -27.59
C GLY A 7 -30.84 13.53 -27.97
N ARG A 8 -31.56 14.01 -26.94
CA ARG A 8 -32.90 14.63 -27.02
C ARG A 8 -33.00 15.81 -27.97
N PHE A 9 -31.91 16.55 -28.16
CA PHE A 9 -31.85 17.69 -29.07
C PHE A 9 -30.62 17.62 -29.98
N GLY A 10 -30.25 16.39 -30.39
CA GLY A 10 -29.26 16.14 -31.44
C GLY A 10 -29.53 16.98 -32.69
N GLY A 11 -28.47 17.51 -33.29
CA GLY A 11 -28.52 18.41 -34.44
C GLY A 11 -28.73 19.89 -34.11
N LEU A 12 -28.98 20.26 -32.84
CA LEU A 12 -29.09 21.66 -32.44
C LEU A 12 -27.78 22.42 -32.70
N THR A 13 -27.82 23.41 -33.60
CA THR A 13 -26.67 24.27 -33.90
C THR A 13 -26.35 25.20 -32.74
N LEU A 14 -25.11 25.15 -32.27
CA LEU A 14 -24.58 26.00 -31.22
C LEU A 14 -23.80 27.18 -31.78
N ARG A 15 -23.96 28.33 -31.13
CA ARG A 15 -23.13 29.51 -31.36
C ARG A 15 -21.76 29.29 -30.74
N THR A 16 -20.73 29.87 -31.34
CA THR A 16 -19.35 29.85 -30.83
C THR A 16 -18.92 31.27 -30.46
N PRO A 17 -18.16 31.48 -29.36
CA PRO A 17 -17.66 32.80 -29.01
C PRO A 17 -16.76 33.37 -30.11
N ALA A 18 -16.77 34.70 -30.29
CA ALA A 18 -15.86 35.37 -31.19
C ALA A 18 -14.47 35.51 -30.55
N GLY A 19 -13.43 34.94 -31.16
CA GLY A 19 -12.04 35.02 -30.67
C GLY A 19 -11.20 33.82 -31.10
N THR A 20 -9.87 33.98 -31.10
CA THR A 20 -8.88 32.98 -31.56
C THR A 20 -8.16 32.23 -30.43
N SER A 21 -8.50 32.49 -29.16
CA SER A 21 -7.73 31.98 -28.01
C SER A 21 -8.14 30.58 -27.53
N THR A 22 -9.25 30.02 -28.03
CA THR A 22 -9.70 28.66 -27.71
C THR A 22 -9.99 27.88 -28.99
N ARG A 23 -9.50 26.64 -29.07
CA ARG A 23 -9.92 25.70 -30.11
C ARG A 23 -11.16 25.00 -29.58
N PRO A 24 -12.30 25.02 -30.27
CA PRO A 24 -13.46 24.23 -29.83
C PRO A 24 -13.12 22.74 -29.90
N THR A 25 -13.52 21.96 -28.88
CA THR A 25 -13.43 20.49 -28.90
C THR A 25 -14.04 19.96 -30.19
N GLY A 26 -13.26 19.17 -30.93
CA GLY A 26 -13.68 18.63 -32.22
C GLY A 26 -14.89 17.70 -32.08
N GLU A 27 -15.80 17.69 -33.06
CA GLU A 27 -17.00 16.83 -33.06
C GLU A 27 -16.64 15.35 -32.82
N ARG A 28 -15.53 14.86 -33.41
CA ARG A 28 -15.03 13.50 -33.19
C ARG A 28 -14.57 13.23 -31.74
N VAL A 29 -13.96 14.22 -31.09
CA VAL A 29 -13.48 14.09 -29.71
C VAL A 29 -14.68 14.06 -28.76
N ARG A 30 -15.63 14.98 -28.94
CA ARG A 30 -16.88 14.96 -28.17
C ARG A 30 -17.66 13.68 -28.37
N GLU A 31 -17.86 13.22 -29.61
CA GLU A 31 -18.59 11.98 -29.85
C GLU A 31 -17.95 10.80 -29.14
N ALA A 32 -16.62 10.70 -29.18
CA ALA A 32 -15.90 9.63 -28.50
C ALA A 32 -15.95 9.75 -26.97
N LEU A 33 -15.85 10.96 -26.42
CA LEU A 33 -16.02 11.24 -24.99
C LEU A 33 -17.40 10.81 -24.51
N PHE A 34 -18.45 11.32 -25.14
CA PHE A 34 -19.81 11.08 -24.71
C PHE A 34 -20.27 9.65 -24.98
N SER A 35 -19.79 9.00 -26.04
CA SER A 35 -20.00 7.56 -26.22
C SER A 35 -19.38 6.73 -25.09
N ALA A 36 -18.22 7.15 -24.57
CA ALA A 36 -17.57 6.47 -23.45
C ALA A 36 -18.31 6.73 -22.12
N LEU A 37 -18.82 7.94 -21.91
CA LEU A 37 -19.63 8.29 -20.73
C LEU A 37 -20.99 7.56 -20.75
N ASP A 38 -21.68 7.54 -21.89
CA ASP A 38 -22.95 6.81 -22.09
C ASP A 38 -22.77 5.31 -21.84
N HIS A 39 -21.72 4.70 -22.42
CA HIS A 39 -21.45 3.27 -22.25
C HIS A 39 -21.16 2.90 -20.79
N ALA A 40 -20.55 3.82 -20.03
CA ALA A 40 -20.30 3.64 -18.61
C ALA A 40 -21.53 3.93 -17.72
N GLY A 41 -22.65 4.39 -18.30
CA GLY A 41 -23.86 4.72 -17.55
C GLY A 41 -23.76 5.99 -16.70
N LEU A 42 -22.78 6.86 -16.98
CA LEU A 42 -22.44 8.01 -16.11
C LEU A 42 -23.24 9.29 -16.40
N LEU A 43 -24.17 9.25 -17.37
CA LEU A 43 -24.90 10.45 -17.80
C LEU A 43 -26.37 10.45 -17.44
N ASP A 44 -27.01 9.29 -17.32
CA ASP A 44 -28.44 9.25 -17.01
C ASP A 44 -28.69 9.79 -15.60
N GLY A 45 -29.47 10.87 -15.49
CA GLY A 45 -29.75 11.51 -14.20
C GLY A 45 -28.60 12.34 -13.62
N ALA A 46 -27.43 12.40 -14.28
CA ALA A 46 -26.24 13.03 -13.73
C ALA A 46 -26.34 14.56 -13.61
N ARG A 47 -25.65 15.12 -12.62
CA ARG A 47 -25.38 16.53 -12.42
C ARG A 47 -23.99 16.85 -12.94
N VAL A 48 -23.93 17.58 -14.05
CA VAL A 48 -22.67 17.80 -14.79
C VAL A 48 -22.17 19.23 -14.59
N LEU A 49 -20.89 19.39 -14.29
CA LEU A 49 -20.20 20.66 -14.27
C LEU A 49 -19.30 20.78 -15.50
N ASP A 50 -19.49 21.84 -16.29
CA ASP A 50 -18.64 22.19 -17.44
C ASP A 50 -17.81 23.44 -17.07
N LEU A 51 -16.54 23.23 -16.73
CA LEU A 51 -15.60 24.29 -16.40
C LEU A 51 -14.87 24.76 -17.66
N TYR A 52 -14.69 26.08 -17.77
CA TYR A 52 -14.15 26.72 -18.98
C TYR A 52 -15.05 26.49 -20.20
N ALA A 53 -16.36 26.51 -19.96
CA ALA A 53 -17.38 25.98 -20.88
C ALA A 53 -17.34 26.59 -22.30
N GLY A 54 -16.86 27.84 -22.47
CA GLY A 54 -16.72 28.48 -23.78
C GLY A 54 -18.05 28.67 -24.51
N SER A 55 -18.46 27.68 -25.31
CA SER A 55 -19.78 27.65 -25.96
C SER A 55 -20.84 26.85 -25.19
N GLY A 56 -20.44 26.13 -24.14
CA GLY A 56 -21.25 25.15 -23.41
C GLY A 56 -21.44 23.84 -24.16
N ALA A 57 -20.61 23.55 -25.18
CA ALA A 57 -20.85 22.40 -26.05
C ALA A 57 -20.69 21.05 -25.34
N LEU A 58 -19.81 20.94 -24.34
CA LEU A 58 -19.65 19.71 -23.57
C LEU A 58 -20.84 19.51 -22.62
N GLY A 59 -21.13 20.47 -21.75
CA GLY A 59 -22.24 20.35 -20.81
C GLY A 59 -23.60 20.21 -21.51
N LEU A 60 -23.87 20.93 -22.61
CA LEU A 60 -25.13 20.77 -23.34
C LEU A 60 -25.24 19.43 -24.07
N GLU A 61 -24.12 18.82 -24.50
CA GLU A 61 -24.15 17.45 -25.05
C GLU A 61 -24.50 16.43 -23.95
N ALA A 62 -23.93 16.60 -22.75
CA ALA A 62 -24.26 15.77 -21.59
C ALA A 62 -25.76 15.82 -21.26
N LEU A 63 -26.33 17.04 -21.26
CA LEU A 63 -27.77 17.26 -21.07
C LEU A 63 -28.62 16.63 -22.16
N SER A 64 -28.18 16.67 -23.41
CA SER A 64 -28.89 16.02 -24.51
C SER A 64 -28.94 14.50 -24.31
N ARG A 65 -27.92 13.92 -23.70
CA ARG A 65 -27.73 12.47 -23.53
C ARG A 65 -28.31 11.86 -22.26
N GLY A 66 -28.84 12.68 -21.35
CA GLY A 66 -29.57 12.16 -20.18
C GLY A 66 -29.26 12.84 -18.85
N ALA A 67 -28.27 13.75 -18.81
CA ALA A 67 -27.98 14.47 -17.57
C ALA A 67 -29.21 15.22 -17.06
N ALA A 68 -29.45 15.18 -15.75
CA ALA A 68 -30.58 15.84 -15.12
C ALA A 68 -30.38 17.36 -15.04
N ALA A 69 -29.13 17.79 -14.79
CA ALA A 69 -28.79 19.20 -14.67
C ALA A 69 -27.35 19.45 -15.13
N VAL A 70 -27.12 20.63 -15.71
CA VAL A 70 -25.78 21.06 -16.13
C VAL A 70 -25.48 22.47 -15.68
N THR A 71 -24.30 22.67 -15.10
CA THR A 71 -23.77 23.98 -14.69
C THR A 71 -22.60 24.35 -15.59
N LEU A 72 -22.76 25.44 -16.34
CA LEU A 72 -21.81 25.92 -17.34
C LEU A 72 -21.08 27.16 -16.79
N VAL A 73 -19.77 27.06 -16.56
CA VAL A 73 -18.97 28.10 -15.90
C VAL A 73 -17.91 28.65 -16.84
N ASP A 74 -17.93 29.97 -17.03
CA ASP A 74 -16.88 30.67 -17.77
C ASP A 74 -16.67 32.10 -17.23
N LYS A 75 -15.44 32.62 -17.33
CA LYS A 75 -15.10 33.98 -16.88
C LYS A 75 -15.23 35.03 -17.98
N ALA A 76 -15.13 34.63 -19.24
CA ALA A 76 -15.08 35.55 -20.37
C ALA A 76 -16.49 36.02 -20.77
N ASP A 77 -16.67 37.33 -20.92
CA ASP A 77 -17.97 37.92 -21.29
C ASP A 77 -18.53 37.37 -22.60
N ALA A 78 -17.67 37.18 -23.60
CA ALA A 78 -18.05 36.61 -24.89
C ALA A 78 -18.53 35.15 -24.77
N ALA A 79 -17.87 34.35 -23.94
CA ALA A 79 -18.24 32.96 -23.67
C ALA A 79 -19.59 32.89 -22.93
N VAL A 80 -19.74 33.63 -21.83
CA VAL A 80 -20.97 33.67 -21.05
C VAL A 80 -22.17 34.12 -21.88
N LYS A 81 -22.01 35.15 -22.73
CA LYS A 81 -23.08 35.58 -23.65
C LYS A 81 -23.48 34.47 -24.62
N THR A 82 -22.50 33.71 -25.10
CA THR A 82 -22.72 32.57 -26.01
C THR A 82 -23.41 31.42 -25.30
N ILE A 83 -22.92 31.02 -24.12
CA ILE A 83 -23.50 30.00 -23.25
C ILE A 83 -24.96 30.30 -22.98
N ARG A 84 -25.30 31.53 -22.56
CA ARG A 84 -26.70 31.92 -22.28
C ARG A 84 -27.62 31.77 -23.50
N ALA A 85 -27.14 32.13 -24.68
CA ALA A 85 -27.92 32.00 -25.91
C ALA A 85 -28.14 30.52 -26.29
N ASN A 86 -27.10 29.69 -26.14
CA ASN A 86 -27.15 28.25 -26.41
C ASN A 86 -28.02 27.52 -25.38
N ALA A 87 -27.86 27.82 -24.10
CA ALA A 87 -28.67 27.31 -22.99
C ALA A 87 -30.15 27.62 -23.20
N ALA A 88 -30.50 28.86 -23.59
CA ALA A 88 -31.89 29.20 -23.90
C ALA A 88 -32.45 28.42 -25.10
N ALA A 89 -31.61 28.11 -26.11
CA ALA A 89 -32.02 27.28 -27.24
C ALA A 89 -32.23 25.81 -26.84
N ALA A 90 -31.32 25.26 -26.05
CA ALA A 90 -31.42 23.90 -25.52
C ALA A 90 -32.62 23.75 -24.57
N GLY A 91 -32.84 24.68 -23.65
CA GLY A 91 -33.98 24.67 -22.74
C GLY A 91 -35.33 24.70 -23.46
N ARG A 92 -35.44 25.45 -24.57
CA ARG A 92 -36.64 25.40 -25.44
C ARG A 92 -36.83 24.04 -26.11
N ALA A 93 -35.75 23.35 -26.46
CA ALA A 93 -35.82 22.03 -27.09
C ALA A 93 -36.19 20.91 -26.08
N ILE A 94 -35.77 21.04 -24.81
CA ILE A 94 -36.02 20.05 -23.74
C ILE A 94 -37.42 20.21 -23.13
N GLY A 95 -37.95 21.45 -23.14
CA GLY A 95 -39.24 21.78 -22.50
C GLY A 95 -39.15 22.06 -21.00
N SER A 96 -37.96 22.13 -20.41
CA SER A 96 -37.72 22.54 -19.02
C SER A 96 -36.49 23.47 -18.95
N GLY A 97 -36.67 24.65 -18.36
CA GLY A 97 -35.61 25.66 -18.25
C GLY A 97 -34.69 25.48 -17.03
N GLU A 98 -35.11 24.68 -16.04
CA GLU A 98 -34.45 24.59 -14.72
C GLU A 98 -33.21 23.67 -14.72
N ALA A 99 -32.97 22.91 -15.79
CA ALA A 99 -31.85 21.97 -15.88
C ALA A 99 -30.52 22.60 -16.34
N ILE A 100 -30.48 23.91 -16.64
CA ILE A 100 -29.28 24.58 -17.18
C ILE A 100 -28.94 25.83 -16.37
N SER A 101 -27.84 25.79 -15.62
CA SER A 101 -27.27 26.95 -14.95
C SER A 101 -26.10 27.51 -15.76
N SER A 102 -26.05 28.84 -15.93
CA SER A 102 -24.92 29.52 -16.58
C SER A 102 -24.33 30.56 -15.65
N VAL A 103 -23.04 30.46 -15.36
CA VAL A 103 -22.39 31.22 -14.30
C VAL A 103 -21.19 31.97 -14.86
N LYS A 104 -21.19 33.31 -14.70
CA LYS A 104 -20.02 34.15 -14.98
C LYS A 104 -19.07 34.09 -13.78
N SER A 105 -18.02 33.27 -13.86
CA SER A 105 -17.02 33.11 -12.80
C SER A 105 -15.74 32.49 -13.35
N ALA A 106 -14.61 32.78 -12.71
CA ALA A 106 -13.46 31.89 -12.84
C ALA A 106 -13.78 30.52 -12.19
N ALA A 107 -13.18 29.45 -12.71
CA ALA A 107 -13.40 28.07 -12.24
C ALA A 107 -13.14 27.95 -10.72
N ASP A 108 -11.94 28.30 -10.26
CA ASP A 108 -11.57 28.25 -8.84
C ASP A 108 -12.50 29.06 -7.94
N ALA A 109 -12.89 30.26 -8.38
CA ALA A 109 -13.77 31.14 -7.62
C ALA A 109 -15.21 30.58 -7.54
N PHE A 110 -15.65 29.83 -8.55
CA PHE A 110 -16.92 29.12 -8.51
C PHE A 110 -16.84 27.91 -7.59
N LEU A 111 -15.80 27.09 -7.72
CA LEU A 111 -15.63 25.89 -6.90
C LEU A 111 -15.49 26.22 -5.41
N GLY A 112 -14.82 27.33 -5.08
CA GLY A 112 -14.68 27.80 -3.70
C GLY A 112 -15.97 28.26 -3.04
N ARG A 113 -17.03 28.55 -3.80
CA ARG A 113 -18.34 29.01 -3.28
C ARG A 113 -19.51 28.06 -3.54
N ALA A 114 -19.36 27.13 -4.48
CA ALA A 114 -20.40 26.15 -4.78
C ALA A 114 -20.66 25.32 -3.53
N GLU A 115 -21.91 24.95 -3.26
CA GLU A 115 -22.26 24.04 -2.16
C GLU A 115 -22.71 22.68 -2.68
N GLU A 116 -23.01 22.61 -3.98
CA GLU A 116 -23.54 21.43 -4.65
C GLU A 116 -22.42 20.48 -5.09
N GLN A 117 -22.71 19.18 -5.07
CA GLN A 117 -21.86 18.13 -5.65
C GLN A 117 -22.27 17.82 -7.10
N PHE A 118 -21.31 17.27 -7.84
CA PHE A 118 -21.43 16.91 -9.26
C PHE A 118 -20.96 15.48 -9.49
N ASP A 119 -21.65 14.75 -10.36
CA ASP A 119 -21.32 13.37 -10.73
C ASP A 119 -20.27 13.33 -11.85
N VAL A 120 -20.29 14.34 -12.73
CA VAL A 120 -19.35 14.46 -13.86
C VAL A 120 -18.82 15.89 -13.93
N VAL A 121 -17.50 16.04 -13.91
CA VAL A 121 -16.83 17.34 -14.09
C VAL A 121 -15.98 17.31 -15.37
N LEU A 122 -16.32 18.19 -16.31
CA LEU A 122 -15.62 18.36 -17.58
C LEU A 122 -14.77 19.63 -17.52
N ILE A 123 -13.50 19.53 -17.91
CA ILE A 123 -12.52 20.61 -17.81
C ILE A 123 -11.79 20.77 -19.15
N ASP A 124 -12.06 21.86 -19.88
CA ASP A 124 -11.39 22.21 -21.14
C ASP A 124 -10.74 23.61 -21.06
N PRO A 125 -9.60 23.74 -20.34
CA PRO A 125 -9.02 25.04 -20.04
C PRO A 125 -8.31 25.63 -21.28
N PRO A 126 -8.29 26.97 -21.44
CA PRO A 126 -7.55 27.60 -22.53
C PRO A 126 -6.04 27.33 -22.41
N TYR A 127 -5.31 27.34 -23.54
CA TYR A 127 -3.87 27.01 -23.58
C TYR A 127 -2.97 27.84 -22.66
N ALA A 128 -3.42 28.99 -22.19
CA ALA A 128 -2.69 29.83 -21.25
C ALA A 128 -2.68 29.27 -19.81
N VAL A 129 -3.58 28.35 -19.47
CA VAL A 129 -3.63 27.68 -18.16
C VAL A 129 -2.49 26.66 -18.09
N GLY A 130 -1.53 26.95 -17.20
CA GLY A 130 -0.41 26.06 -16.92
C GLY A 130 -0.76 24.94 -15.94
N GLU A 131 0.13 23.96 -15.81
CA GLU A 131 -0.10 22.77 -14.97
C GLU A 131 -0.39 23.12 -13.50
N ARG A 132 0.29 24.12 -12.94
CA ARG A 132 0.07 24.54 -11.54
C ARG A 132 -1.33 25.12 -11.32
N GLU A 133 -1.84 25.86 -12.30
CA GLU A 133 -3.19 26.43 -12.22
C GLU A 133 -4.23 25.31 -12.35
N LEU A 134 -4.03 24.37 -13.28
CA LEU A 134 -4.90 23.21 -13.41
C LEU A 134 -4.91 22.32 -12.14
N ALA A 135 -3.74 22.05 -11.55
CA ALA A 135 -3.64 21.26 -10.33
C ALA A 135 -4.45 21.87 -9.18
N ARG A 136 -4.36 23.21 -9.01
CA ARG A 136 -5.17 23.94 -8.03
C ARG A 136 -6.67 23.82 -8.32
N THR A 137 -7.08 23.93 -9.58
CA THR A 137 -8.48 23.72 -9.97
C THR A 137 -8.93 22.29 -9.62
N LEU A 138 -8.11 21.27 -9.88
CA LEU A 138 -8.41 19.87 -9.57
C LEU A 138 -8.56 19.62 -8.06
N GLU A 139 -7.72 20.25 -7.23
CA GLU A 139 -7.86 20.20 -5.76
C GLU A 139 -9.24 20.70 -5.31
N LEU A 140 -9.70 21.82 -5.90
CA LEU A 140 -11.02 22.37 -5.62
C LEU A 140 -12.16 21.51 -6.18
N VAL A 141 -11.95 20.90 -7.36
CA VAL A 141 -12.91 19.97 -7.97
C VAL A 141 -13.18 18.79 -7.05
N ARG A 142 -12.16 18.20 -6.40
CA ARG A 142 -12.37 17.06 -5.51
C ARG A 142 -13.41 17.36 -4.42
N SER A 143 -13.39 18.56 -3.85
CA SER A 143 -14.36 18.97 -2.82
C SER A 143 -15.81 19.14 -3.31
N ARG A 144 -16.03 19.14 -4.63
CA ARG A 144 -17.34 19.32 -5.29
C ARG A 144 -17.75 18.12 -6.14
N LEU A 145 -16.93 17.08 -6.16
CA LEU A 145 -17.20 15.85 -6.87
C LEU A 145 -17.88 14.88 -5.91
N ASP A 146 -18.91 14.19 -6.39
CA ASP A 146 -19.48 13.04 -5.70
C ASP A 146 -18.42 11.94 -5.50
N ASP A 147 -18.59 11.05 -4.52
CA ASP A 147 -17.60 10.01 -4.21
C ASP A 147 -17.51 8.92 -5.29
N ASP A 148 -18.57 8.76 -6.11
CA ASP A 148 -18.54 7.93 -7.33
C ASP A 148 -18.32 8.77 -8.61
N GLY A 149 -18.03 10.06 -8.44
CA GLY A 149 -17.95 11.02 -9.53
C GLY A 149 -16.68 10.89 -10.39
N ILE A 150 -16.76 11.44 -11.60
CA ILE A 150 -15.65 11.40 -12.56
C ILE A 150 -15.23 12.78 -13.03
N VAL A 151 -13.93 12.94 -13.25
CA VAL A 151 -13.33 14.13 -13.86
C VAL A 151 -12.77 13.76 -15.23
N VAL A 152 -13.08 14.58 -16.23
CA VAL A 152 -12.45 14.49 -17.56
C VAL A 152 -11.79 15.82 -17.89
N VAL A 153 -10.48 15.75 -18.15
CA VAL A 153 -9.67 16.91 -18.52
C VAL A 153 -9.24 16.81 -19.98
N GLU A 154 -9.59 17.82 -20.78
CA GLU A 154 -9.09 17.99 -22.14
C GLU A 154 -7.80 18.83 -22.11
N ARG A 155 -6.72 18.36 -22.75
CA ARG A 155 -5.48 19.13 -22.95
C ARG A 155 -4.93 18.92 -24.35
N ALA A 156 -4.03 19.82 -24.77
CA ALA A 156 -3.24 19.58 -25.96
C ALA A 156 -2.35 18.34 -25.76
N THR A 157 -2.19 17.51 -26.78
CA THR A 157 -1.31 16.31 -26.75
C THR A 157 0.12 16.61 -26.31
N ARG A 158 0.59 17.84 -26.55
CA ARG A 158 1.93 18.31 -26.15
C ARG A 158 2.05 18.70 -24.67
N SER A 159 0.93 18.82 -23.96
CA SER A 159 0.91 19.03 -22.51
C SER A 159 1.22 17.71 -21.80
N SER A 160 1.80 17.79 -20.60
CA SER A 160 1.96 16.63 -19.73
C SER A 160 0.61 16.13 -19.21
N GLU A 161 0.61 14.92 -18.66
CA GLU A 161 -0.48 14.44 -17.82
C GLU A 161 -0.77 15.44 -16.69
N PRO A 162 -2.06 15.70 -16.36
CA PRO A 162 -2.41 16.49 -15.19
C PRO A 162 -1.86 15.87 -13.90
N SER A 163 -1.36 16.69 -12.99
CA SER A 163 -1.06 16.24 -11.62
C SER A 163 -2.36 16.07 -10.84
N TRP A 164 -2.72 14.83 -10.53
CA TRP A 164 -3.93 14.51 -9.77
C TRP A 164 -3.70 14.77 -8.27
N PRO A 165 -4.59 15.52 -7.60
CA PRO A 165 -4.52 15.73 -6.15
C PRO A 165 -4.98 14.49 -5.38
N GLU A 166 -4.73 14.47 -4.08
CA GLU A 166 -5.29 13.45 -3.18
C GLU A 166 -6.82 13.35 -3.32
N GLY A 167 -7.33 12.13 -3.39
CA GLY A 167 -8.75 11.84 -3.63
C GLY A 167 -9.19 11.83 -5.09
N LEU A 168 -8.30 12.08 -6.06
CA LEU A 168 -8.52 11.84 -7.49
C LEU A 168 -7.46 10.88 -8.02
N THR A 169 -7.89 9.81 -8.68
CA THR A 169 -6.97 8.83 -9.29
C THR A 169 -7.14 8.82 -10.79
N GLY A 170 -6.07 9.13 -11.54
CA GLY A 170 -6.06 9.03 -13.00
C GLY A 170 -6.26 7.59 -13.46
N THR A 171 -7.31 7.34 -14.24
CA THR A 171 -7.71 5.97 -14.63
C THR A 171 -7.37 5.63 -16.07
N ARG A 172 -7.46 6.60 -16.99
CA ARG A 172 -7.12 6.40 -18.40
C ARG A 172 -6.86 7.71 -19.14
N SER A 173 -6.17 7.62 -20.27
CA SER A 173 -6.04 8.72 -21.22
C SER A 173 -6.27 8.25 -22.66
N ARG A 174 -6.74 9.15 -23.53
CA ARG A 174 -6.94 8.86 -24.95
C ARG A 174 -6.64 10.05 -25.84
N LYS A 175 -5.74 9.84 -26.81
CA LYS A 175 -5.31 10.83 -27.80
C LYS A 175 -6.19 10.85 -29.03
N TYR A 176 -6.50 12.06 -29.50
CA TYR A 176 -7.25 12.37 -30.71
C TYR A 176 -6.56 13.52 -31.47
N GLY A 177 -5.56 13.19 -32.29
CA GLY A 177 -4.76 14.19 -32.99
C GLY A 177 -3.98 15.07 -32.03
N ASP A 178 -4.31 16.36 -31.98
CA ASP A 178 -3.65 17.36 -31.11
C ASP A 178 -4.29 17.48 -29.71
N THR A 179 -5.33 16.70 -29.42
CA THR A 179 -6.05 16.68 -28.14
C THR A 179 -5.84 15.36 -27.41
N THR A 180 -5.68 15.38 -26.09
CA THR A 180 -5.75 14.22 -25.21
C THR A 180 -6.83 14.45 -24.16
N LEU A 181 -7.69 13.45 -23.96
CA LEU A 181 -8.62 13.39 -22.83
C LEU A 181 -7.98 12.55 -21.72
N TRP A 182 -7.98 13.08 -20.51
CA TRP A 182 -7.51 12.42 -19.29
C TRP A 182 -8.69 12.21 -18.35
N TRP A 183 -8.80 11.02 -17.77
CA TRP A 183 -9.91 10.62 -16.90
C TRP A 183 -9.38 10.35 -15.50
N ALA A 184 -10.13 10.77 -14.49
CA ALA A 184 -9.87 10.44 -13.10
C ALA A 184 -11.16 10.21 -12.33
N ASP A 185 -11.17 9.24 -11.42
CA ASP A 185 -12.33 8.91 -10.60
C ASP A 185 -12.14 9.48 -9.19
N ALA A 186 -13.25 9.79 -8.53
CA ALA A 186 -13.32 10.30 -7.16
C ALA A 186 -13.09 9.21 -6.12
N ALA A 187 -12.15 8.28 -6.34
CA ALA A 187 -11.94 7.20 -5.39
C ALA A 187 -11.71 7.77 -3.98
N THR A 188 -12.64 7.49 -3.06
CA THR A 188 -12.25 7.33 -1.66
C THR A 188 -11.26 6.18 -1.68
N PRO A 189 -9.99 6.37 -1.26
CA PRO A 189 -9.19 5.19 -0.98
C PRO A 189 -9.98 4.43 0.07
N GLU A 190 -10.51 3.25 -0.26
CA GLU A 190 -10.86 2.31 0.79
C GLU A 190 -9.67 2.26 1.74
N PRO A 191 -9.85 2.34 3.07
CA PRO A 191 -8.72 2.21 3.97
C PRO A 191 -8.09 0.85 3.68
N ALA A 192 -6.93 0.87 3.04
CA ALA A 192 -6.26 -0.30 2.52
C ALA A 192 -6.09 -1.28 3.69
N GLY A 193 -5.51 -0.86 4.81
CA GLY A 193 -5.48 -1.62 6.04
C GLY A 193 -6.14 -0.94 7.24
N PRO A 194 -5.89 -1.45 8.46
CA PRO A 194 -6.35 -0.82 9.69
C PRO A 194 -5.63 0.52 9.92
N ALA A 195 -6.38 1.60 10.19
CA ALA A 195 -5.80 2.93 10.42
C ALA A 195 -5.20 3.08 11.83
N SER A 196 -5.54 2.17 12.75
CA SER A 196 -5.08 2.19 14.13
C SER A 196 -5.01 0.78 14.72
N ASP A 197 -4.24 0.62 15.81
CA ASP A 197 -4.14 -0.66 16.53
C ASP A 197 -5.51 -1.23 16.96
N ALA A 198 -6.47 -0.35 17.26
CA ALA A 198 -7.82 -0.75 17.65
C ALA A 198 -8.59 -1.46 16.51
N GLU A 199 -8.20 -1.22 15.26
CA GLU A 199 -8.87 -1.76 14.08
C GLU A 199 -8.27 -3.09 13.62
N VAL A 200 -7.03 -3.41 14.01
CA VAL A 200 -6.27 -4.58 13.52
C VAL A 200 -7.05 -5.88 13.69
N ALA A 201 -7.61 -6.12 14.87
CA ALA A 201 -8.38 -7.33 15.14
C ALA A 201 -9.67 -7.40 14.29
N SER A 202 -10.30 -6.25 14.02
CA SER A 202 -11.50 -6.19 13.17
C SER A 202 -11.17 -6.39 11.70
N PHE A 203 -10.03 -5.88 11.26
CA PHE A 203 -9.51 -6.06 9.90
C PHE A 203 -9.26 -7.53 9.60
N ALA A 204 -8.54 -8.25 10.48
CA ALA A 204 -8.33 -9.69 10.33
C ALA A 204 -9.66 -10.47 10.25
N ARG A 205 -10.67 -10.09 11.04
CA ARG A 205 -12.01 -10.69 10.97
C ARG A 205 -12.73 -10.40 9.65
N ARG A 206 -12.59 -9.20 9.07
CA ARG A 206 -13.17 -8.87 7.75
C ARG A 206 -12.59 -9.76 6.65
N LEU A 207 -11.29 -10.07 6.74
CA LEU A 207 -10.62 -11.01 5.84
C LEU A 207 -11.04 -12.47 6.06
N GLY A 208 -11.87 -12.78 7.06
CA GLY A 208 -12.28 -14.14 7.41
C GLY A 208 -11.21 -14.94 8.17
N LEU A 209 -10.20 -14.27 8.72
CA LEU A 209 -9.13 -14.92 9.48
C LEU A 209 -9.51 -15.11 10.96
N PRO A 210 -9.00 -16.17 11.63
CA PRO A 210 -9.20 -16.36 13.07
C PRO A 210 -8.40 -15.36 13.93
N GLY A 211 -7.42 -14.68 13.33
CA GLY A 211 -6.55 -13.68 13.94
C GLY A 211 -5.30 -13.50 13.08
N LEU A 212 -4.22 -13.03 13.71
CA LEU A 212 -2.90 -12.90 13.09
C LEU A 212 -1.92 -13.93 13.64
N PHE A 213 -1.00 -14.38 12.79
CA PHE A 213 0.15 -15.21 13.16
C PHE A 213 1.43 -14.42 12.88
N ASP A 214 2.03 -13.87 13.93
CA ASP A 214 3.23 -13.04 13.83
C ASP A 214 4.50 -13.85 14.13
N VAL A 215 5.26 -14.21 13.09
CA VAL A 215 6.43 -15.07 13.25
C VAL A 215 7.65 -14.34 13.82
N HIS A 216 7.56 -13.02 14.02
CA HIS A 216 8.70 -12.19 14.41
C HIS A 216 8.32 -11.16 15.47
N THR A 217 8.21 -11.60 16.73
CA THR A 217 8.11 -10.71 17.89
C THR A 217 9.21 -10.99 18.91
N HIS A 218 9.60 -9.98 19.69
CA HIS A 218 10.70 -10.06 20.66
C HIS A 218 10.18 -10.03 22.10
N PHE A 219 10.34 -11.17 22.77
CA PHE A 219 10.24 -11.28 24.21
C PHE A 219 11.53 -11.89 24.74
N MET A 220 12.05 -11.30 25.81
CA MET A 220 13.31 -11.69 26.44
C MET A 220 13.31 -11.18 27.89
N PRO A 221 14.18 -11.70 28.76
CA PRO A 221 14.26 -11.22 30.14
C PRO A 221 14.45 -9.70 30.19
N THR A 222 13.76 -9.02 31.11
CA THR A 222 13.70 -7.54 31.19
C THR A 222 15.07 -6.87 31.10
N ARG A 223 16.07 -7.38 31.84
CA ARG A 223 17.44 -6.83 31.84
C ARG A 223 18.14 -6.91 30.48
N VAL A 224 17.77 -7.87 29.63
CA VAL A 224 18.27 -7.98 28.26
C VAL A 224 17.53 -7.00 27.36
N LEU A 225 16.20 -6.95 27.46
CA LEU A 225 15.38 -6.04 26.66
C LEU A 225 15.74 -4.56 26.93
N ASP A 226 15.96 -4.19 28.19
CA ASP A 226 16.39 -2.84 28.56
C ASP A 226 17.72 -2.43 27.88
N LYS A 227 18.63 -3.40 27.68
CA LYS A 227 19.89 -3.15 26.96
C LYS A 227 19.67 -3.02 25.47
N VAL A 228 18.75 -3.81 24.89
CA VAL A 228 18.34 -3.69 23.50
C VAL A 228 17.73 -2.32 23.24
N TRP A 229 16.80 -1.88 24.11
CA TRP A 229 16.21 -0.55 24.00
C TRP A 229 17.23 0.57 24.16
N ARG A 230 18.16 0.46 25.10
CA ARG A 230 19.25 1.43 25.23
C ARG A 230 20.11 1.48 23.96
N TYR A 231 20.40 0.34 23.34
CA TYR A 231 21.13 0.30 22.08
C TYR A 231 20.39 1.05 20.97
N PHE A 232 19.07 0.87 20.85
CA PHE A 232 18.25 1.64 19.90
C PHE A 232 18.24 3.15 20.20
N GLU A 233 18.32 3.56 21.47
CA GLU A 233 18.39 4.99 21.84
C GLU A 233 19.76 5.63 21.56
N THR A 234 20.86 4.87 21.69
CA THR A 234 22.21 5.45 21.71
C THR A 234 23.07 5.11 20.49
N ASN A 235 22.72 4.09 19.71
CA ASN A 235 23.62 3.51 18.71
C ASN A 235 23.03 3.35 17.31
N THR A 236 21.78 3.75 17.07
CA THR A 236 21.24 3.84 15.73
C THR A 236 21.70 5.13 15.05
N ARG A 237 21.96 5.06 13.74
CA ARG A 237 22.26 6.26 12.92
C ARG A 237 21.03 7.16 12.69
N PHE A 238 19.86 6.73 13.16
CA PHE A 238 18.56 7.34 12.94
C PHE A 238 17.77 7.33 14.25
N ASP A 239 16.86 8.28 14.42
CA ASP A 239 15.96 8.32 15.57
C ASP A 239 15.01 7.11 15.55
N TRP A 240 15.12 6.23 16.54
CA TRP A 240 14.35 4.99 16.65
C TRP A 240 13.54 4.99 17.96
N PRO A 241 12.44 5.76 18.03
CA PRO A 241 11.55 5.71 19.18
C PRO A 241 10.96 4.31 19.29
N ILE A 242 10.69 3.83 20.51
CA ILE A 242 10.07 2.51 20.72
C ILE A 242 8.65 2.74 21.21
N THR A 243 7.67 2.29 20.44
CA THR A 243 6.25 2.53 20.71
C THR A 243 5.72 1.70 21.88
N TYR A 244 6.25 0.49 22.08
CA TYR A 244 5.68 -0.49 23.03
C TYR A 244 6.60 -0.79 24.22
N ARG A 245 6.91 0.23 25.02
CA ARG A 245 7.80 0.13 26.20
C ARG A 245 7.15 -0.47 27.45
N GLN A 246 6.01 -1.13 27.32
CA GLN A 246 5.30 -1.70 28.45
C GLN A 246 5.98 -2.99 28.96
N ASP A 247 5.59 -3.44 30.15
CA ASP A 247 6.09 -4.69 30.73
C ASP A 247 5.69 -5.94 29.91
N GLU A 248 6.24 -7.09 30.28
CA GLU A 248 5.99 -8.36 29.56
C GLU A 248 4.50 -8.71 29.48
N ASP A 249 3.77 -8.63 30.59
CA ASP A 249 2.36 -9.01 30.67
C ASP A 249 1.46 -8.04 29.88
N GLU A 250 1.75 -6.75 29.94
CA GLU A 250 1.03 -5.75 29.15
C GLU A 250 1.31 -5.90 27.65
N ARG A 251 2.54 -6.21 27.24
CA ARG A 251 2.87 -6.49 25.84
C ARG A 251 2.18 -7.74 25.32
N VAL A 252 2.10 -8.81 26.11
CA VAL A 252 1.33 -10.01 25.74
C VAL A 252 -0.17 -9.68 25.61
N ARG A 253 -0.75 -8.91 26.56
CA ARG A 253 -2.14 -8.44 26.43
C ARG A 253 -2.35 -7.60 25.18
N ARG A 254 -1.42 -6.70 24.87
CA ARG A 254 -1.48 -5.87 23.66
C ARG A 254 -1.55 -6.70 22.39
N LEU A 255 -0.71 -7.73 22.24
CA LEU A 255 -0.78 -8.65 21.09
C LEU A 255 -2.15 -9.34 20.99
N ARG A 256 -2.74 -9.76 22.12
CA ARG A 256 -4.07 -10.37 22.13
C ARG A 256 -5.17 -9.40 21.70
N ASP A 257 -5.09 -8.14 22.16
CA ASP A 257 -6.02 -7.06 21.79
C ASP A 257 -5.92 -6.70 20.31
N LEU A 258 -4.71 -6.72 19.74
CA LEU A 258 -4.44 -6.59 18.30
C LEU A 258 -5.00 -7.77 17.49
N GLY A 259 -5.44 -8.85 18.13
CA GLY A 259 -5.95 -10.04 17.45
C GLY A 259 -4.87 -11.04 17.04
N VAL A 260 -3.63 -10.88 17.52
CA VAL A 260 -2.56 -11.87 17.35
C VAL A 260 -2.91 -13.10 18.19
N ARG A 261 -2.98 -14.26 17.55
CA ARG A 261 -3.35 -15.55 18.18
C ARG A 261 -2.17 -16.49 18.33
N ARG A 262 -1.15 -16.32 17.48
CA ARG A 262 0.10 -17.06 17.53
C ARG A 262 1.24 -16.10 17.28
N PHE A 263 2.30 -16.20 18.08
CA PHE A 263 3.51 -15.41 17.88
C PHE A 263 4.76 -16.15 18.35
N THR A 264 5.94 -15.58 18.13
CA THR A 264 7.23 -16.12 18.55
C THR A 264 7.92 -15.21 19.57
N ALA A 265 8.93 -15.71 20.29
CA ALA A 265 9.74 -14.91 21.20
C ALA A 265 11.20 -14.93 20.73
N MET A 266 11.56 -13.99 19.86
CA MET A 266 12.86 -13.92 19.21
C MET A 266 13.99 -13.61 20.21
N LEU A 267 14.61 -14.68 20.71
CA LEU A 267 15.74 -14.66 21.63
C LEU A 267 17.05 -14.79 20.86
N TYR A 268 18.02 -13.91 21.09
CA TYR A 268 19.31 -14.03 20.41
C TYR A 268 20.51 -13.78 21.35
N PRO A 269 21.48 -14.72 21.39
CA PRO A 269 22.77 -14.51 22.04
C PRO A 269 23.64 -13.59 21.18
N HIS A 270 24.41 -12.71 21.83
CA HIS A 270 25.41 -11.86 21.18
C HIS A 270 26.86 -12.25 21.57
N LYS A 271 27.01 -13.35 22.32
CA LYS A 271 28.28 -13.90 22.80
C LYS A 271 28.08 -15.33 23.32
N PRO A 272 29.18 -16.08 23.53
CA PRO A 272 29.14 -17.41 24.15
C PRO A 272 28.47 -17.44 25.54
N ASP A 273 28.07 -18.64 25.95
CA ASP A 273 27.41 -19.01 27.20
C ASP A 273 26.02 -18.39 27.41
N MET A 274 25.46 -17.73 26.39
CA MET A 274 24.13 -17.12 26.47
C MET A 274 22.99 -18.02 26.00
N ALA A 275 23.22 -18.83 24.97
CA ALA A 275 22.15 -19.57 24.31
C ALA A 275 21.42 -20.52 25.25
N HIS A 276 22.16 -21.31 26.03
CA HIS A 276 21.58 -22.33 26.90
C HIS A 276 20.59 -21.75 27.94
N TRP A 277 20.97 -20.68 28.65
CA TRP A 277 20.04 -20.11 29.64
C TRP A 277 18.90 -19.32 29.00
N LEU A 278 19.10 -18.74 27.80
CA LEU A 278 18.03 -18.15 27.01
C LEU A 278 17.01 -19.21 26.58
N ASN A 279 17.45 -20.42 26.19
CA ASN A 279 16.56 -21.53 25.85
C ASN A 279 15.67 -21.95 27.02
N ARG A 280 16.24 -22.02 28.24
CA ARG A 280 15.42 -22.27 29.45
C ARG A 280 14.37 -21.19 29.68
N TRP A 281 14.75 -19.92 29.51
CA TRP A 281 13.80 -18.82 29.62
C TRP A 281 12.71 -18.90 28.53
N GLY A 282 13.06 -19.27 27.30
CA GLY A 282 12.11 -19.45 26.19
C GLY A 282 11.11 -20.57 26.45
N ALA A 283 11.55 -21.70 27.00
CA ALA A 283 10.70 -22.79 27.45
C ALA A 283 9.72 -22.33 28.54
N ASP A 284 10.23 -21.66 29.57
CA ASP A 284 9.42 -21.12 30.67
C ASP A 284 8.41 -20.08 30.19
N PHE A 285 8.77 -19.24 29.20
CA PHE A 285 7.88 -18.23 28.63
C PHE A 285 6.75 -18.86 27.82
N ALA A 286 7.04 -19.83 26.97
CA ALA A 286 6.01 -20.54 26.22
C ALA A 286 5.07 -21.34 27.13
N ALA A 287 5.58 -21.95 28.21
CA ALA A 287 4.77 -22.67 29.18
C ALA A 287 3.73 -21.78 29.89
N ARG A 288 4.08 -20.52 30.18
CA ARG A 288 3.17 -19.53 30.81
C ARG A 288 2.38 -18.67 29.81
N THR A 289 2.74 -18.72 28.53
CA THR A 289 2.12 -17.94 27.45
C THR A 289 1.76 -18.85 26.27
N PRO A 290 0.62 -19.56 26.31
CA PRO A 290 0.25 -20.57 25.31
C PRO A 290 0.08 -20.06 23.86
N ASP A 291 -0.05 -18.74 23.68
CA ASP A 291 -0.12 -18.11 22.36
C ASP A 291 1.28 -18.00 21.70
N CYS A 292 2.36 -18.10 22.49
CA CYS A 292 3.73 -18.03 22.01
C CYS A 292 4.25 -19.43 21.65
N LEU A 293 4.82 -19.57 20.47
CA LEU A 293 5.60 -20.76 20.12
C LEU A 293 6.83 -20.88 21.02
N HIS A 294 7.13 -22.10 21.45
CA HIS A 294 8.36 -22.41 22.17
C HIS A 294 9.57 -22.09 21.27
N THR A 295 10.18 -20.94 21.54
CA THR A 295 11.32 -20.41 20.78
C THR A 295 12.62 -20.75 21.49
N ALA A 296 13.59 -21.24 20.74
CA ALA A 296 14.96 -21.49 21.19
C ALA A 296 15.98 -20.75 20.31
N THR A 297 17.26 -20.84 20.67
CA THR A 297 18.38 -20.18 19.98
C THR A 297 19.67 -20.98 20.18
N PHE A 298 20.73 -20.58 19.47
CA PHE A 298 22.05 -21.17 19.55
C PHE A 298 23.12 -20.12 19.24
N PHE A 299 24.37 -20.45 19.58
CA PHE A 299 25.55 -19.65 19.27
C PHE A 299 26.69 -20.58 18.78
N PRO A 300 27.63 -20.12 17.94
CA PRO A 300 28.80 -20.92 17.55
C PRO A 300 29.78 -21.02 18.73
N GLU A 301 29.62 -22.08 19.52
CA GLU A 301 30.42 -22.39 20.69
C GLU A 301 30.50 -23.91 20.91
N PRO A 302 31.53 -24.41 21.59
CA PRO A 302 31.59 -25.83 21.95
C PRO A 302 30.37 -26.25 22.80
N GLY A 303 29.79 -27.42 22.49
CA GLY A 303 28.64 -27.97 23.20
C GLY A 303 27.28 -27.41 22.76
N ASN A 304 27.22 -26.63 21.68
CA ASN A 304 25.97 -26.08 21.18
C ASN A 304 24.97 -27.13 20.68
N ASP A 305 25.45 -28.26 20.21
CA ASP A 305 24.65 -29.37 19.75
C ASP A 305 23.85 -30.01 20.90
N GLU A 306 24.39 -30.01 22.13
CA GLU A 306 23.73 -30.57 23.31
C GLU A 306 22.50 -29.77 23.73
N TYR A 307 22.63 -28.45 23.89
CA TYR A 307 21.47 -27.63 24.29
C TYR A 307 20.45 -27.45 23.17
N VAL A 308 20.85 -27.59 21.90
CA VAL A 308 19.90 -27.63 20.78
C VAL A 308 19.09 -28.92 20.82
N ARG A 309 19.75 -30.06 21.05
CA ARG A 309 19.09 -31.36 21.25
C ARG A 309 18.12 -31.33 22.42
N GLU A 310 18.52 -30.73 23.54
CA GLU A 310 17.66 -30.54 24.70
C GLU A 310 16.44 -29.70 24.37
N ALA A 311 16.62 -28.55 23.71
CA ALA A 311 15.52 -27.66 23.33
C ALA A 311 14.54 -28.35 22.37
N LEU A 312 15.04 -29.06 21.35
CA LEU A 312 14.21 -29.87 20.45
C LEU A 312 13.44 -30.96 21.21
N GLY A 313 14.12 -31.69 22.11
CA GLY A 313 13.48 -32.71 22.95
C GLY A 313 12.42 -32.14 23.91
N ALA A 314 12.57 -30.88 24.33
CA ALA A 314 11.59 -30.13 25.11
C ALA A 314 10.48 -29.50 24.25
N GLY A 315 10.44 -29.79 22.94
CA GLY A 315 9.39 -29.36 22.04
C GLY A 315 9.55 -27.94 21.51
N ALA A 316 10.78 -27.44 21.36
CA ALA A 316 11.03 -26.19 20.65
C ALA A 316 10.48 -26.27 19.21
N ARG A 317 9.80 -25.19 18.78
CA ARG A 317 9.02 -25.12 17.53
C ARG A 317 9.61 -24.16 16.52
N VAL A 318 10.51 -23.30 16.96
CA VAL A 318 11.20 -22.31 16.14
C VAL A 318 12.52 -21.95 16.80
N PHE A 319 13.55 -21.75 16.00
CA PHE A 319 14.83 -21.23 16.47
C PHE A 319 15.05 -19.80 15.98
N LYS A 320 15.83 -19.02 16.74
CA LYS A 320 16.28 -17.68 16.34
C LYS A 320 17.80 -17.65 16.22
N ALA A 321 18.28 -17.10 15.12
CA ALA A 321 19.69 -16.80 14.87
C ALA A 321 19.86 -15.32 14.47
N HIS A 322 20.87 -14.63 14.99
CA HIS A 322 21.12 -13.24 14.65
C HIS A 322 22.58 -13.02 14.25
N VAL A 323 22.86 -13.10 12.96
CA VAL A 323 24.22 -13.07 12.38
C VAL A 323 24.87 -11.70 12.59
N GLN A 324 24.12 -10.62 12.37
CA GLN A 324 24.60 -9.25 12.53
C GLN A 324 25.02 -8.94 13.98
N VAL A 325 24.13 -9.15 14.96
CA VAL A 325 24.40 -8.86 16.37
C VAL A 325 25.36 -9.89 17.00
N GLY A 326 25.22 -11.15 16.63
CA GLY A 326 26.11 -12.22 17.08
C GLY A 326 27.53 -12.14 16.50
N GLY A 327 27.69 -11.47 15.35
CA GLY A 327 28.99 -11.22 14.74
C GLY A 327 29.76 -12.49 14.33
N TYR A 328 29.05 -13.54 13.92
CA TYR A 328 29.63 -14.85 13.58
C TYR A 328 29.29 -15.29 12.15
N ASP A 329 30.11 -16.18 11.59
CA ASP A 329 29.85 -16.81 10.30
C ASP A 329 28.78 -17.90 10.48
N PRO A 330 27.58 -17.80 9.86
CA PRO A 330 26.57 -18.83 9.98
C PRO A 330 27.01 -20.18 9.36
N SER A 331 28.05 -20.16 8.53
CA SER A 331 28.66 -21.36 7.95
C SER A 331 29.79 -21.98 8.78
N ASP A 332 30.09 -21.43 9.97
CA ASP A 332 31.09 -21.99 10.88
C ASP A 332 30.81 -23.48 11.17
N ARG A 333 31.88 -24.29 11.19
CA ARG A 333 31.79 -25.74 11.44
C ARG A 333 31.25 -26.08 12.83
N LEU A 334 31.38 -25.17 13.80
CA LEU A 334 30.74 -25.33 15.10
C LEU A 334 29.21 -25.39 14.99
N LEU A 335 28.60 -24.91 13.89
CA LEU A 335 27.16 -24.94 13.69
C LEU A 335 26.69 -26.14 12.85
N ASP A 336 27.59 -26.96 12.27
CA ASP A 336 27.20 -28.07 11.40
C ASP A 336 26.26 -29.08 12.12
N GLY A 337 26.59 -29.41 13.37
CA GLY A 337 25.75 -30.29 14.20
C GLY A 337 24.42 -29.65 14.62
N VAL A 338 24.36 -28.32 14.71
CA VAL A 338 23.11 -27.59 14.99
C VAL A 338 22.22 -27.61 13.75
N TRP A 339 22.76 -27.23 12.60
CA TRP A 339 22.02 -27.20 11.34
C TRP A 339 21.50 -28.58 10.93
N ALA A 340 22.30 -29.63 11.09
CA ALA A 340 21.85 -31.00 10.84
C ALA A 340 20.64 -31.39 11.71
N GLN A 341 20.68 -31.07 13.02
CA GLN A 341 19.56 -31.37 13.92
C GLN A 341 18.28 -30.61 13.56
N LEU A 342 18.40 -29.34 13.16
CA LEU A 342 17.25 -28.51 12.76
C LEU A 342 16.67 -28.96 11.42
N GLU A 343 17.53 -29.33 10.47
CA GLU A 343 17.13 -29.91 9.19
C GLU A 343 16.38 -31.25 9.38
N ASP A 344 16.91 -32.15 10.22
CA ASP A 344 16.29 -33.45 10.50
C ASP A 344 14.96 -33.30 11.25
N ALA A 345 14.86 -32.34 12.17
CA ALA A 345 13.62 -32.05 12.89
C ALA A 345 12.59 -31.28 12.03
N GLY A 346 13.02 -30.66 10.93
CA GLY A 346 12.20 -29.75 10.12
C GLY A 346 11.80 -28.46 10.86
N VAL A 347 12.45 -28.15 11.98
CA VAL A 347 12.09 -26.99 12.81
C VAL A 347 12.70 -25.72 12.20
N PRO A 348 11.90 -24.70 11.86
CA PRO A 348 12.39 -23.53 11.15
C PRO A 348 13.25 -22.62 12.05
N THR A 349 14.19 -21.93 11.41
CA THR A 349 15.00 -20.88 12.06
C THR A 349 14.67 -19.51 11.47
N VAL A 350 14.18 -18.58 12.29
CA VAL A 350 14.13 -17.15 11.94
C VAL A 350 15.54 -16.58 12.05
N ILE A 351 16.08 -16.08 10.94
CA ILE A 351 17.48 -15.66 10.86
C ILE A 351 17.61 -14.20 10.39
N HIS A 352 18.24 -13.38 11.24
CA HIS A 352 18.70 -12.04 10.86
C HIS A 352 20.06 -12.12 10.18
N CYS A 353 20.05 -12.15 8.85
CA CYS A 353 21.27 -12.25 8.03
C CYS A 353 21.40 -11.18 6.94
N GLY A 354 20.37 -10.37 6.68
CA GLY A 354 20.49 -9.19 5.80
C GLY A 354 21.44 -8.15 6.38
N SER A 355 21.97 -7.27 5.52
CA SER A 355 22.93 -6.25 5.95
C SER A 355 22.28 -4.96 6.48
N GLY A 356 20.95 -4.89 6.53
CA GLY A 356 20.21 -3.75 7.05
C GLY A 356 20.02 -3.81 8.58
N PRO A 357 19.89 -2.66 9.28
CA PRO A 357 20.21 -1.30 8.83
C PRO A 357 21.72 -1.00 8.81
N ASN A 358 22.55 -1.88 9.37
CA ASN A 358 24.01 -1.72 9.41
C ASN A 358 24.71 -3.02 8.97
N PRO A 359 25.59 -3.01 7.97
CA PRO A 359 26.23 -4.24 7.52
C PRO A 359 27.10 -4.86 8.62
N GLY A 360 26.99 -6.18 8.79
CA GLY A 360 27.87 -6.98 9.63
C GLY A 360 28.94 -7.68 8.80
N LYS A 361 30.01 -8.19 9.45
CA LYS A 361 31.09 -8.91 8.75
C LYS A 361 30.61 -10.14 7.98
N PHE A 362 29.55 -10.77 8.46
CA PHE A 362 29.03 -12.04 7.96
C PHE A 362 27.57 -11.95 7.49
N THR A 363 27.04 -10.73 7.31
CA THR A 363 25.70 -10.53 6.74
C THR A 363 25.74 -10.63 5.21
N GLY A 364 24.58 -10.73 4.59
CA GLY A 364 24.38 -10.91 3.16
C GLY A 364 24.01 -12.34 2.77
N PRO A 365 23.71 -12.57 1.47
CA PRO A 365 23.17 -13.84 0.99
C PRO A 365 24.21 -14.97 0.90
N GLU A 366 25.49 -14.68 0.66
CA GLU A 366 26.49 -15.73 0.40
C GLU A 366 26.76 -16.65 1.60
N PRO A 367 26.90 -16.15 2.85
CA PRO A 367 27.02 -17.04 4.01
C PRO A 367 25.82 -17.98 4.17
N ILE A 368 24.62 -17.51 3.82
CA ILE A 368 23.40 -18.34 3.85
C ILE A 368 23.41 -19.37 2.72
N ARG A 369 23.85 -19.01 1.51
CA ARG A 369 24.10 -19.98 0.42
C ARG A 369 25.06 -21.08 0.86
N ALA A 370 26.11 -20.75 1.62
CA ALA A 370 27.05 -21.74 2.15
C ALA A 370 26.40 -22.72 3.13
N VAL A 371 25.50 -22.24 4.01
CA VAL A 371 24.71 -23.11 4.89
C VAL A 371 23.79 -24.02 4.09
N LEU A 372 22.99 -23.47 3.17
CA LEU A 372 22.02 -24.22 2.38
C LEU A 372 22.67 -25.25 1.42
N ARG A 373 23.89 -25.00 0.93
CA ARG A 373 24.66 -26.00 0.17
C ARG A 373 24.98 -27.26 0.99
N ARG A 374 25.12 -27.13 2.31
CA ARG A 374 25.41 -28.26 3.22
C ARG A 374 24.13 -28.87 3.80
N HIS A 375 23.09 -28.06 3.97
CA HIS A 375 21.79 -28.42 4.56
C HIS A 375 20.63 -27.98 3.64
N PRO A 376 20.42 -28.66 2.50
CA PRO A 376 19.50 -28.22 1.45
C PRO A 376 18.01 -28.30 1.82
N ARG A 377 17.64 -29.04 2.88
CA ARG A 377 16.25 -29.16 3.37
C ARG A 377 15.98 -28.29 4.59
N LEU A 378 16.96 -27.50 5.02
CA LEU A 378 16.82 -26.62 6.17
C LEU A 378 15.67 -25.62 5.95
N ARG A 379 14.83 -25.46 6.97
CA ARG A 379 13.77 -24.46 6.95
C ARG A 379 14.29 -23.15 7.55
N LEU A 380 14.43 -22.11 6.72
CA LEU A 380 14.87 -20.78 7.13
C LEU A 380 13.78 -19.75 6.87
N ILE A 381 13.55 -18.87 7.84
CA ILE A 381 12.72 -17.67 7.67
C ILE A 381 13.68 -16.48 7.69
N ILE A 382 13.96 -15.91 6.53
CA ILE A 382 14.85 -14.76 6.39
C ILE A 382 14.12 -13.52 6.92
N ALA A 383 14.70 -12.92 7.96
CA ALA A 383 14.12 -11.75 8.59
C ALA A 383 14.13 -10.52 7.67
N HIS A 384 13.09 -9.69 7.78
CA HIS A 384 12.97 -8.42 7.08
C HIS A 384 13.12 -8.53 5.55
N LEU A 385 12.55 -9.59 4.94
CA LEU A 385 12.72 -9.88 3.51
C LEU A 385 14.19 -9.90 3.02
N GLY A 386 15.16 -10.03 3.95
CA GLY A 386 16.58 -9.97 3.63
C GLY A 386 17.15 -8.57 3.40
N MET A 387 16.50 -7.51 3.87
CA MET A 387 16.92 -6.12 3.68
C MET A 387 18.43 -5.88 3.94
N PRO A 388 19.12 -5.08 3.08
CA PRO A 388 18.64 -4.49 1.84
C PRO A 388 18.80 -5.40 0.60
N GLU A 389 19.32 -6.62 0.74
CA GLU A 389 19.56 -7.55 -0.37
C GLU A 389 18.29 -8.29 -0.83
N TYR A 390 17.17 -7.56 -0.99
CA TYR A 390 15.84 -8.11 -1.29
C TYR A 390 15.83 -9.06 -2.48
N GLU A 391 16.47 -8.66 -3.59
CA GLU A 391 16.51 -9.45 -4.82
C GLU A 391 17.21 -10.80 -4.63
N ASP A 392 18.32 -10.81 -3.89
CA ASP A 392 19.11 -12.01 -3.64
C ASP A 392 18.40 -12.98 -2.70
N PHE A 393 17.76 -12.47 -1.66
CA PHE A 393 17.00 -13.31 -0.73
C PHE A 393 15.68 -13.80 -1.33
N ALA A 394 15.02 -13.02 -2.20
CA ALA A 394 13.93 -13.52 -3.03
C ALA A 394 14.40 -14.65 -3.95
N ALA A 395 15.58 -14.52 -4.58
CA ALA A 395 16.16 -15.58 -5.40
C ALA A 395 16.47 -16.85 -4.60
N LEU A 396 16.90 -16.70 -3.35
CA LEU A 396 17.11 -17.83 -2.45
C LEU A 396 15.80 -18.54 -2.10
N ALA A 397 14.75 -17.78 -1.80
CA ALA A 397 13.41 -18.30 -1.53
C ALA A 397 12.83 -19.02 -2.75
N GLU A 398 13.03 -18.52 -3.97
CA GLU A 398 12.61 -19.22 -5.19
C GLU A 398 13.34 -20.55 -5.39
N GLY A 399 14.65 -20.56 -5.14
CA GLY A 399 15.50 -21.72 -5.41
C GLY A 399 15.44 -22.84 -4.36
N HIS A 400 14.84 -22.59 -3.19
CA HIS A 400 14.80 -23.55 -2.08
C HIS A 400 13.41 -23.63 -1.47
N ASP A 401 12.84 -24.83 -1.40
CA ASP A 401 11.50 -25.07 -0.84
C ASP A 401 11.38 -24.65 0.63
N GLY A 402 12.45 -24.82 1.42
CA GLY A 402 12.49 -24.49 2.84
C GLY A 402 12.82 -23.04 3.18
N VAL A 403 13.01 -22.15 2.21
CA VAL A 403 13.38 -20.75 2.48
C VAL A 403 12.15 -19.85 2.34
N TYR A 404 11.80 -19.20 3.45
CA TYR A 404 10.70 -18.26 3.62
C TYR A 404 11.25 -16.86 3.91
N LEU A 405 10.41 -15.85 3.74
CA LEU A 405 10.75 -14.46 4.06
C LEU A 405 9.69 -13.88 4.99
N ASP A 406 10.08 -13.18 6.06
CA ASP A 406 9.12 -12.44 6.89
C ASP A 406 9.02 -10.96 6.50
N THR A 407 7.84 -10.38 6.68
CA THR A 407 7.54 -8.99 6.29
C THR A 407 8.11 -7.94 7.23
N THR A 408 8.86 -8.35 8.26
CA THR A 408 9.22 -7.53 9.41
C THR A 408 9.73 -6.15 9.00
N MET A 409 8.98 -5.14 9.40
CA MET A 409 9.17 -3.71 9.11
C MET A 409 9.17 -3.28 7.65
N ASN A 410 9.13 -4.18 6.67
CA ASN A 410 9.15 -3.83 5.25
C ASN A 410 7.87 -3.11 4.83
N PHE A 411 7.98 -2.28 3.77
CA PHE A 411 6.92 -1.47 3.18
C PHE A 411 6.36 -0.36 4.08
N THR A 412 6.77 -0.32 5.35
CA THR A 412 6.43 0.77 6.25
C THR A 412 7.17 2.02 5.85
N ASP A 413 6.50 3.17 5.94
CA ASP A 413 7.07 4.49 5.65
C ASP A 413 8.39 4.75 6.37
N PHE A 414 8.59 4.13 7.54
CA PHE A 414 9.84 4.21 8.27
C PHE A 414 10.99 3.50 7.53
N THR A 415 10.77 2.25 7.11
CA THR A 415 11.80 1.46 6.41
C THR A 415 12.00 1.94 4.98
N GLU A 416 10.93 2.32 4.28
CA GLU A 416 11.02 2.81 2.89
C GLU A 416 11.84 4.11 2.77
N LYS A 417 11.89 4.93 3.82
CA LYS A 417 12.77 6.11 3.87
C LYS A 417 14.26 5.76 3.97
N LEU A 418 14.58 4.58 4.49
CA LEU A 418 15.95 4.16 4.81
C LEU A 418 16.50 3.19 3.76
N MET A 419 15.72 2.18 3.41
CA MET A 419 16.11 1.04 2.57
C MET A 419 14.88 0.59 1.74
N PRO A 420 14.44 1.40 0.76
CA PRO A 420 13.22 1.15 0.00
C PRO A 420 13.27 -0.17 -0.76
N MET A 421 12.13 -0.87 -0.83
CA MET A 421 11.96 -2.00 -1.74
C MET A 421 11.89 -1.47 -3.19
N PRO A 422 12.68 -2.01 -4.13
CA PRO A 422 12.53 -1.69 -5.54
C PRO A 422 11.15 -2.12 -6.08
N ASP A 423 10.44 -1.21 -6.75
CA ASP A 423 9.11 -1.46 -7.31
C ASP A 423 9.11 -2.65 -8.29
N GLU A 424 10.21 -2.87 -9.00
CA GLU A 424 10.36 -3.96 -9.97
C GLU A 424 10.34 -5.35 -9.31
N LEU A 425 10.61 -5.45 -8.00
CA LEU A 425 10.56 -6.70 -7.25
C LEU A 425 9.16 -7.04 -6.74
N LEU A 426 8.20 -6.10 -6.76
CA LEU A 426 6.85 -6.34 -6.24
C LEU A 426 6.11 -7.49 -6.95
N PRO A 427 6.12 -7.63 -8.29
CA PRO A 427 5.49 -8.77 -8.96
C PRO A 427 6.12 -10.11 -8.57
N ARG A 428 7.44 -10.11 -8.33
CA ARG A 428 8.19 -11.29 -7.90
C ARG A 428 7.83 -11.70 -6.48
N LEU A 429 7.67 -10.72 -5.59
CA LEU A 429 7.19 -10.95 -4.23
C LEU A 429 5.75 -11.46 -4.21
N ALA A 430 4.87 -10.93 -5.07
CA ALA A 430 3.52 -11.44 -5.22
C ALA A 430 3.51 -12.92 -5.65
N ALA A 431 4.40 -13.31 -6.57
CA ALA A 431 4.57 -14.70 -6.99
C ALA A 431 5.13 -15.62 -5.88
N LEU A 432 5.82 -15.06 -4.89
CA LEU A 432 6.33 -15.76 -3.71
C LEU A 432 5.30 -15.86 -2.56
N GLN A 433 4.01 -15.54 -2.80
CA GLN A 433 2.95 -15.49 -1.78
C GLN A 433 3.06 -16.58 -0.70
N ASP A 434 3.17 -17.85 -1.09
CA ASP A 434 3.15 -18.99 -0.16
C ASP A 434 4.41 -19.11 0.72
N LYS A 435 5.43 -18.30 0.45
CA LYS A 435 6.71 -18.22 1.19
C LYS A 435 6.84 -16.95 2.03
N ILE A 436 5.86 -16.05 1.99
CA ILE A 436 5.87 -14.81 2.76
C ILE A 436 5.08 -14.96 4.05
N LEU A 437 5.67 -14.56 5.17
CA LEU A 437 5.10 -14.69 6.51
C LEU A 437 4.97 -13.31 7.15
N LEU A 438 3.88 -13.06 7.88
CA LEU A 438 3.77 -11.88 8.71
C LEU A 438 4.84 -11.90 9.82
N GLY A 439 5.68 -10.87 9.84
CA GLY A 439 6.52 -10.50 10.98
C GLY A 439 6.39 -9.00 11.25
N SER A 440 6.50 -8.58 12.52
CA SER A 440 6.34 -7.16 12.89
C SER A 440 7.55 -6.50 13.55
N ASP A 441 8.40 -7.26 14.26
CA ASP A 441 9.45 -6.76 15.17
C ASP A 441 8.90 -6.15 16.47
N PHE A 442 7.62 -6.34 16.76
CA PHE A 442 7.04 -5.93 18.05
C PHE A 442 7.88 -6.49 19.21
N PRO A 443 8.19 -5.72 20.27
CA PRO A 443 7.73 -4.37 20.57
C PRO A 443 8.66 -3.24 20.09
N ASN A 444 9.74 -3.57 19.38
CA ASN A 444 10.84 -2.64 19.13
C ASN A 444 10.56 -1.62 18.01
N ILE A 445 9.35 -1.66 17.42
CA ILE A 445 8.96 -0.81 16.30
C ILE A 445 8.70 0.66 16.69
N PRO A 446 9.00 1.61 15.78
CA PRO A 446 8.81 3.05 15.97
C PRO A 446 7.45 3.59 15.54
N TYR A 447 6.50 2.71 15.24
CA TYR A 447 5.16 3.02 14.76
C TYR A 447 4.14 2.05 15.36
N PRO A 448 2.82 2.37 15.29
CA PRO A 448 1.77 1.43 15.67
C PRO A 448 1.81 0.15 14.82
N TYR A 449 1.49 -1.00 15.42
CA TYR A 449 1.44 -2.31 14.78
C TYR A 449 0.55 -2.29 13.54
N ALA A 450 -0.56 -1.54 13.59
CA ALA A 450 -1.45 -1.32 12.47
C ALA A 450 -0.73 -0.83 11.21
N HIS A 451 0.33 -0.04 11.34
CA HIS A 451 1.11 0.48 10.22
C HIS A 451 1.79 -0.63 9.42
N GLN A 452 2.21 -1.74 10.06
CA GLN A 452 2.74 -2.90 9.34
C GLN A 452 1.67 -3.57 8.48
N ILE A 453 0.44 -3.68 9.00
CA ILE A 453 -0.68 -4.31 8.30
C ILE A 453 -1.21 -3.42 7.17
N ASP A 454 -1.31 -2.11 7.42
CA ASP A 454 -1.64 -1.13 6.40
C ASP A 454 -0.60 -1.11 5.27
N ALA A 455 0.69 -1.09 5.61
CA ALA A 455 1.77 -1.15 4.64
C ALA A 455 1.68 -2.38 3.72
N LEU A 456 1.34 -3.55 4.26
CA LEU A 456 1.12 -4.76 3.47
C LEU A 456 -0.12 -4.65 2.56
N THR A 457 -1.15 -3.95 3.01
CA THR A 457 -2.37 -3.82 2.19
C THR A 457 -2.22 -2.81 1.06
N ARG A 458 -1.43 -1.75 1.26
CA ARG A 458 -1.09 -0.77 0.22
C ARG A 458 -0.34 -1.37 -0.98
N LEU A 459 0.19 -2.59 -0.86
CA LEU A 459 0.77 -3.33 -1.98
C LEU A 459 -0.27 -3.70 -3.06
N GLY A 460 -1.56 -3.73 -2.71
CA GLY A 460 -2.63 -3.97 -3.68
C GLY A 460 -2.67 -5.40 -4.26
N PHE A 461 -2.04 -6.38 -3.59
CA PHE A 461 -2.05 -7.79 -4.02
C PHE A 461 -3.37 -8.53 -3.72
N GLY A 462 -4.31 -7.88 -3.02
CA GLY A 462 -5.65 -8.39 -2.75
C GLY A 462 -5.78 -9.27 -1.49
N ASP A 463 -7.01 -9.54 -1.11
CA ASP A 463 -7.35 -10.22 0.14
C ASP A 463 -6.81 -11.65 0.26
N GLU A 464 -6.69 -12.38 -0.86
CA GLU A 464 -6.16 -13.75 -0.85
C GLU A 464 -4.69 -13.76 -0.42
N TRP A 465 -3.89 -12.85 -0.96
CA TRP A 465 -2.51 -12.66 -0.58
C TRP A 465 -2.38 -12.25 0.89
N LEU A 466 -3.21 -11.30 1.35
CA LEU A 466 -3.24 -10.90 2.76
C LEU A 466 -3.59 -12.07 3.68
N ARG A 467 -4.61 -12.87 3.34
CA ARG A 467 -4.96 -14.07 4.12
C ARG A 467 -3.78 -15.06 4.22
N ALA A 468 -3.07 -15.26 3.12
CA ALA A 468 -1.90 -16.13 3.07
C ALA A 468 -0.81 -15.65 4.03
N VAL A 469 -0.40 -14.40 3.89
CA VAL A 469 0.72 -13.79 4.65
C VAL A 469 0.39 -13.60 6.13
N LEU A 470 -0.81 -13.11 6.44
CA LEU A 470 -1.21 -12.78 7.81
C LEU A 470 -1.52 -14.02 8.67
N TRP A 471 -1.79 -15.17 8.05
CA TRP A 471 -2.19 -16.38 8.77
C TRP A 471 -1.79 -17.69 8.09
N HIS A 472 -2.29 -17.99 6.88
CA HIS A 472 -2.29 -19.38 6.38
C HIS A 472 -0.90 -19.96 6.19
N ASN A 473 0.06 -19.17 5.72
CA ASN A 473 1.42 -19.65 5.47
C ASN A 473 2.11 -20.06 6.77
N ALA A 474 2.04 -19.20 7.80
CA ALA A 474 2.59 -19.50 9.11
C ALA A 474 1.84 -20.66 9.78
N ALA A 475 0.51 -20.67 9.70
CA ALA A 475 -0.30 -21.77 10.21
C ALA A 475 0.08 -23.11 9.57
N GLY A 476 0.31 -23.15 8.26
CA GLY A 476 0.77 -24.33 7.54
C GLY A 476 2.19 -24.76 7.95
N LEU A 477 3.13 -23.81 8.00
CA LEU A 477 4.53 -24.08 8.37
C LEU A 477 4.67 -24.65 9.80
N PHE A 478 3.83 -24.21 10.73
CA PHE A 478 3.90 -24.60 12.14
C PHE A 478 2.86 -25.66 12.56
N ALA A 479 2.00 -26.14 11.65
CA ALA A 479 0.96 -27.14 11.93
C ALA A 479 1.49 -28.57 12.15
N GLU A 480 2.69 -28.89 11.66
CA GLU A 480 3.25 -30.26 11.68
C GLU A 480 3.76 -30.72 13.06
N TYR A 481 3.50 -29.98 14.14
CA TYR A 481 4.15 -30.20 15.44
C TYR A 481 3.18 -30.18 16.62
#